data_AF-A0A3P7IUF9-F1
#
_entry.id   AF-A0A3P7IUF9-F1
#
_cell.length_a   1.000
_cell.length_b   1.000
_cell.length_c   1.000
_cell.angle_alpha   90.00
_cell.angle_beta   90.00
_cell.angle_gamma   90.00
#
_symmetry.space_group_name_H-M   'P 1'
#
loop_
_entity.id
_entity.type
_entity.pdbx_description
1 polymer ?
#
loop_
_entity_poly.entity_id
_entity_poly.type
_entity_poly.pdbx_seq_one_letter_code
_entity_poly.pdbx_strand_id
1 'polypeptide(L)'
;MSSLTGSPFILDIADASSVSVYGENLRMASVDRLSTFMIHAVGADSKDITVTVTAPSGKKKHARVIPVDDVTYKVEWKAVEAGEHSIDVRLFNQSVYESPFVCNVGDPDLVTVRNMPEFISANELFRDYTFEIDASAAGSGNLEIMINGGRVACRVRELGGRHYLAAFTPTQLVTHVIEMRFNGEDVRLSPWKIPIREVRSVPKYESEQRITRTSESRSVDRRESYYSELSGPGLQRAAVGKTSTFEISGDGLEPNDIQTRIFDEYPLKLSKS
;
A
#
# COMPACT_ATOMS: atom_id res chain seq x y z
N MET A 1 -5.02 -74.56 28.55
CA MET A 1 -5.56 -73.31 27.97
C MET A 1 -4.42 -72.62 27.23
N SER A 2 -4.34 -72.80 25.91
CA SER A 2 -3.29 -72.18 25.09
C SER A 2 -3.71 -70.74 24.77
N SER A 3 -2.96 -69.77 25.27
CA SER A 3 -3.07 -68.36 24.87
C SER A 3 -2.85 -68.26 23.35
N LEU A 4 -3.75 -67.60 22.64
CA LEU A 4 -3.61 -67.30 21.22
C LEU A 4 -2.37 -66.42 21.00
N THR A 5 -1.58 -66.76 20.00
CA THR A 5 -0.41 -65.99 19.56
C THR A 5 -0.87 -64.58 19.15
N GLY A 6 -0.39 -63.55 19.86
CA GLY A 6 -0.77 -62.14 19.63
C GLY A 6 -1.63 -61.50 20.72
N SER A 7 -1.93 -62.21 21.81
CA SER A 7 -2.64 -61.64 22.96
C SER A 7 -1.66 -61.13 24.04
N PRO A 8 -1.87 -59.92 24.60
CA PRO A 8 -2.96 -59.00 24.30
C PRO A 8 -2.74 -58.22 23.00
N PHE A 9 -3.82 -58.01 22.23
CA PHE A 9 -3.85 -57.05 21.15
C PHE A 9 -4.05 -55.66 21.75
N ILE A 10 -3.03 -54.81 21.68
CA ILE A 10 -3.14 -53.41 22.06
C ILE A 10 -3.64 -52.67 20.81
N LEU A 11 -4.90 -52.25 20.84
CA LEU A 11 -5.48 -51.36 19.84
C LEU A 11 -5.40 -49.95 20.39
N ASP A 12 -4.53 -49.12 19.82
CA ASP A 12 -4.54 -47.69 20.10
C ASP A 12 -5.77 -47.10 19.39
N ILE A 13 -6.84 -46.90 20.16
CA ILE A 13 -8.07 -46.27 19.66
C ILE A 13 -7.81 -44.77 19.64
N ALA A 14 -7.51 -44.22 18.46
CA ALA A 14 -7.51 -42.77 18.31
C ALA A 14 -8.95 -42.26 18.25
N ASP A 15 -9.27 -41.30 19.10
CA ASP A 15 -10.60 -40.69 19.19
C ASP A 15 -10.60 -39.34 18.46
N ALA A 16 -11.38 -39.22 17.38
CA ALA A 16 -11.51 -37.99 16.60
C ALA A 16 -12.00 -36.79 17.45
N SER A 17 -12.73 -37.03 18.54
CA SER A 17 -13.18 -35.97 19.47
C SER A 17 -12.07 -35.45 20.38
N SER A 18 -10.98 -36.22 20.55
CA SER A 18 -9.80 -35.82 21.32
C SER A 18 -8.74 -35.08 20.49
N VAL A 19 -8.93 -35.00 19.17
CA VAL A 19 -8.03 -34.29 18.25
C VAL A 19 -8.18 -32.79 18.43
N SER A 20 -7.07 -32.08 18.60
CA SER A 20 -7.05 -30.61 18.63
C SER A 20 -6.37 -30.04 17.39
N VAL A 21 -6.96 -29.00 16.81
CA VAL A 21 -6.43 -28.30 15.62
C VAL A 21 -6.18 -26.84 16.01
N TYR A 22 -4.99 -26.33 15.74
CA TYR A 22 -4.59 -24.98 16.18
C TYR A 22 -3.54 -24.34 15.27
N GLY A 23 -3.48 -23.01 15.26
CA GLY A 23 -2.54 -22.21 14.45
C GLY A 23 -3.24 -21.05 13.76
N GLU A 24 -2.49 -19.96 13.50
CA GLU A 24 -3.07 -18.74 12.92
C GLU A 24 -3.63 -18.97 11.52
N ASN A 25 -2.96 -19.79 10.70
CA ASN A 25 -3.45 -20.08 9.34
C ASN A 25 -4.62 -21.07 9.25
N LEU A 26 -5.21 -21.43 10.39
CA LEU A 26 -6.52 -22.06 10.44
C LEU A 26 -7.65 -21.04 10.22
N ARG A 27 -7.45 -19.78 10.65
CA ARG A 27 -8.47 -18.73 10.60
C ARG A 27 -8.19 -17.68 9.53
N MET A 28 -6.91 -17.40 9.23
CA MET A 28 -6.52 -16.36 8.28
C MET A 28 -5.33 -16.78 7.43
N ALA A 29 -5.41 -16.56 6.13
CA ALA A 29 -4.35 -16.91 5.19
C ALA A 29 -4.25 -15.91 4.04
N SER A 30 -3.17 -16.02 3.26
CA SER A 30 -2.94 -15.17 2.10
C SER A 30 -2.94 -15.99 0.80
N VAL A 31 -3.51 -15.42 -0.26
CA VAL A 31 -3.43 -15.98 -1.61
C VAL A 31 -1.97 -16.16 -1.97
N ASP A 32 -1.68 -17.31 -2.57
CA ASP A 32 -0.37 -17.68 -3.05
C ASP A 32 0.77 -17.76 -2.01
N ARG A 33 0.45 -17.73 -0.72
CA ARG A 33 1.40 -17.97 0.39
C ARG A 33 1.20 -19.36 0.98
N LEU A 34 2.30 -19.95 1.49
CA LEU A 34 2.25 -21.24 2.16
C LEU A 34 1.68 -21.03 3.56
N SER A 35 0.50 -21.60 3.79
CA SER A 35 -0.21 -21.53 5.07
C SER A 35 -0.01 -22.81 5.85
N THR A 36 0.21 -22.68 7.16
CA THR A 36 0.42 -23.83 8.04
C THR A 36 -0.38 -23.77 9.33
N PHE A 37 -0.84 -24.94 9.78
CA PHE A 37 -1.43 -25.12 11.11
C PHE A 37 -1.08 -26.51 11.63
N MET A 38 -1.35 -26.74 12.90
CA MET A 38 -0.97 -27.95 13.63
C MET A 38 -2.21 -28.76 14.00
N ILE A 39 -2.05 -30.09 13.99
CA ILE A 39 -3.01 -31.05 14.49
C ILE A 39 -2.28 -31.87 15.56
N HIS A 40 -2.88 -32.01 16.73
CA HIS A 40 -2.44 -32.94 17.76
C HIS A 40 -3.45 -34.08 17.86
N ALA A 41 -3.01 -35.30 17.55
CA ALA A 41 -3.80 -36.51 17.47
C ALA A 41 -3.00 -37.70 18.01
N VAL A 42 -3.43 -38.25 19.15
CA VAL A 42 -2.78 -39.40 19.80
C VAL A 42 -3.25 -40.70 19.16
N GLY A 43 -2.33 -41.63 18.87
CA GLY A 43 -2.65 -42.95 18.32
C GLY A 43 -3.07 -42.95 16.84
N ALA A 44 -2.81 -41.86 16.13
CA ALA A 44 -3.02 -41.75 14.68
C ALA A 44 -1.67 -41.77 13.96
N ASP A 45 -1.66 -42.19 12.68
CA ASP A 45 -0.57 -41.90 11.74
C ASP A 45 -0.97 -40.74 10.80
N SER A 46 0.00 -40.14 10.10
CA SER A 46 -0.27 -39.09 9.11
C SER A 46 -1.22 -39.51 7.97
N LYS A 47 -1.27 -40.81 7.65
CA LYS A 47 -2.16 -41.38 6.62
C LYS A 47 -3.63 -41.44 7.06
N ASP A 48 -3.86 -41.41 8.37
CA ASP A 48 -5.20 -41.52 8.96
C ASP A 48 -5.89 -40.15 9.04
N ILE A 49 -5.10 -39.08 8.89
CA ILE A 49 -5.53 -37.68 8.91
C ILE A 49 -5.74 -37.20 7.48
N THR A 50 -6.96 -36.76 7.18
CA THR A 50 -7.29 -36.13 5.90
C THR A 50 -7.69 -34.68 6.14
N VAL A 51 -7.04 -33.77 5.43
CA VAL A 51 -7.41 -32.35 5.42
C VAL A 51 -7.80 -31.93 4.02
N THR A 52 -9.03 -31.41 3.88
CA THR A 52 -9.57 -30.92 2.62
C THR A 52 -9.94 -29.45 2.74
N VAL A 53 -9.35 -28.62 1.88
CA VAL A 53 -9.66 -27.20 1.80
C VAL A 53 -10.62 -26.97 0.62
N THR A 54 -11.75 -26.33 0.90
CA THR A 54 -12.75 -25.94 -0.10
C THR A 54 -12.71 -24.42 -0.29
N ALA A 55 -12.43 -23.98 -1.52
CA ALA A 55 -12.40 -22.57 -1.90
C ALA A 55 -13.82 -21.98 -2.06
N PRO A 56 -13.98 -20.65 -2.09
CA PRO A 56 -15.26 -19.98 -2.35
C PRO A 56 -15.95 -20.44 -3.65
N SER A 57 -15.18 -20.79 -4.67
CA SER A 57 -15.71 -21.36 -5.93
C SER A 57 -16.26 -22.79 -5.80
N GLY A 58 -16.08 -23.43 -4.64
CA GLY A 58 -16.43 -24.84 -4.39
C GLY A 58 -15.35 -25.84 -4.79
N LYS A 59 -14.23 -25.40 -5.37
CA LYS A 59 -13.09 -26.27 -5.68
C LYS A 59 -12.47 -26.82 -4.40
N LYS A 60 -12.16 -28.12 -4.39
CA LYS A 60 -11.58 -28.82 -3.25
C LYS A 60 -10.15 -29.24 -3.54
N LYS A 61 -9.28 -29.14 -2.54
CA LYS A 61 -7.89 -29.58 -2.61
C LYS A 61 -7.46 -30.21 -1.29
N HIS A 62 -6.72 -31.32 -1.37
CA HIS A 62 -6.11 -31.92 -0.19
C HIS A 62 -4.88 -31.12 0.25
N ALA A 63 -4.79 -30.85 1.55
CA ALA A 63 -3.59 -30.28 2.14
C ALA A 63 -2.55 -31.38 2.40
N ARG A 64 -1.28 -30.97 2.54
CA ARG A 64 -0.18 -31.87 2.85
C ARG A 64 -0.06 -32.02 4.36
N VAL A 65 -0.17 -33.24 4.88
CA VAL A 65 0.01 -33.55 6.31
C VAL A 65 1.40 -34.14 6.50
N ILE A 66 2.17 -33.57 7.43
CA ILE A 66 3.56 -33.94 7.69
C ILE A 66 3.71 -34.27 9.19
N PRO A 67 4.15 -35.48 9.57
CA PRO A 67 4.43 -35.79 10.97
C PRO A 67 5.59 -34.92 11.47
N VAL A 68 5.42 -34.35 12.67
CA VAL A 68 6.46 -33.58 13.38
C VAL A 68 7.03 -34.41 14.52
N ASP A 69 6.15 -35.11 15.24
CA ASP A 69 6.46 -36.12 16.25
C ASP A 69 5.35 -37.18 16.29
N ASP A 70 5.35 -38.06 17.29
CA ASP A 70 4.44 -39.20 17.40
C ASP A 70 2.96 -38.80 17.53
N VAL A 71 2.65 -37.57 17.96
CA VAL A 71 1.27 -37.11 18.20
C VAL A 71 0.95 -35.79 17.50
N THR A 72 1.93 -35.13 16.89
CA THR A 72 1.81 -33.81 16.31
C THR A 72 2.09 -33.83 14.81
N TYR A 73 1.19 -33.19 14.07
CA TYR A 73 1.19 -33.14 12.62
C TYR A 73 1.11 -31.70 12.14
N LYS A 74 2.00 -31.31 11.22
CA LYS A 74 1.95 -30.03 10.54
C LYS A 74 1.17 -30.18 9.23
N VAL A 75 0.17 -29.33 9.04
CA VAL A 75 -0.58 -29.22 7.80
C VAL A 75 -0.04 -28.06 7.01
N GLU A 76 0.21 -28.30 5.73
CA GLU A 76 0.63 -27.28 4.77
C GLU A 76 -0.36 -27.19 3.62
N TRP A 77 -0.81 -25.98 3.31
CA TRP A 77 -1.74 -25.72 2.23
C TRP A 77 -1.47 -24.35 1.59
N LYS A 78 -2.05 -24.12 0.42
CA LYS A 78 -1.86 -22.89 -0.34
C LYS A 78 -3.17 -22.52 -1.02
N ALA A 79 -3.70 -21.35 -0.71
CA ALA A 79 -4.89 -20.80 -1.33
C ALA A 79 -4.55 -20.16 -2.67
N VAL A 80 -5.50 -20.21 -3.62
CA VAL A 80 -5.38 -19.61 -4.96
C VAL A 80 -6.52 -18.64 -5.28
N GLU A 81 -7.47 -18.51 -4.37
CA GLU A 81 -8.63 -17.63 -4.49
C GLU A 81 -8.75 -16.87 -3.16
N ALA A 82 -9.14 -15.59 -3.21
CA ALA A 82 -9.48 -14.84 -2.01
C ALA A 82 -10.93 -15.12 -1.60
N GLY A 83 -11.23 -15.06 -0.30
CA GLY A 83 -12.55 -15.27 0.28
C GLY A 83 -12.58 -16.34 1.37
N GLU A 84 -13.79 -16.64 1.82
CA GLU A 84 -14.04 -17.63 2.87
C GLU A 84 -13.79 -19.06 2.37
N HIS A 85 -12.82 -19.74 2.97
CA HIS A 85 -12.50 -21.13 2.72
C HIS A 85 -13.03 -22.00 3.86
N SER A 86 -13.43 -23.22 3.54
CA SER A 86 -13.80 -24.25 4.51
C SER A 86 -12.69 -25.31 4.59
N ILE A 87 -12.14 -25.53 5.79
CA ILE A 87 -11.10 -26.52 6.05
C ILE A 87 -11.72 -27.68 6.82
N ASP A 88 -11.94 -28.81 6.14
CA ASP A 88 -12.45 -30.04 6.75
C ASP A 88 -11.28 -30.95 7.17
N VAL A 89 -11.16 -31.19 8.47
CA VAL A 89 -10.18 -32.07 9.08
C VAL A 89 -10.87 -33.33 9.58
N ARG A 90 -10.36 -34.49 9.18
CA ARG A 90 -10.88 -35.80 9.57
C ARG A 90 -9.77 -36.71 10.06
N LEU A 91 -10.11 -37.54 11.05
CA LEU A 91 -9.31 -38.66 11.51
C LEU A 91 -10.10 -39.95 11.26
N PHE A 92 -9.52 -40.94 10.58
CA PHE A 92 -10.22 -42.18 10.18
C PHE A 92 -11.57 -41.91 9.47
N ASN A 93 -11.60 -40.87 8.62
CA ASN A 93 -12.79 -40.38 7.92
C ASN A 93 -13.94 -39.85 8.81
N GLN A 94 -13.70 -39.68 10.12
CA GLN A 94 -14.59 -38.99 11.04
C GLN A 94 -14.14 -37.55 11.24
N SER A 95 -15.06 -36.59 11.15
CA SER A 95 -14.77 -35.18 11.42
C SER A 95 -14.32 -35.00 12.87
N VAL A 96 -13.23 -34.24 13.04
CA VAL A 96 -12.74 -33.85 14.37
C VAL A 96 -13.62 -32.75 14.96
N TYR A 97 -13.46 -32.47 16.25
CA TYR A 97 -14.15 -31.37 16.91
C TYR A 97 -13.91 -30.04 16.16
N GLU A 98 -14.97 -29.22 16.03
CA GLU A 98 -15.00 -27.94 15.28
C GLU A 98 -14.80 -28.00 13.76
N SER A 99 -14.50 -29.17 13.18
CA SER A 99 -14.47 -29.29 11.72
C SER A 99 -15.89 -29.21 11.12
N PRO A 100 -16.09 -28.48 10.01
CA PRO A 100 -15.08 -27.72 9.28
C PRO A 100 -14.78 -26.35 9.88
N PHE A 101 -13.53 -25.93 9.77
CA PHE A 101 -13.07 -24.62 10.18
C PHE A 101 -13.28 -23.60 9.05
N VAL A 102 -13.61 -22.36 9.44
CA VAL A 102 -13.73 -21.24 8.50
C VAL A 102 -12.42 -20.46 8.48
N CYS A 103 -11.82 -20.32 7.29
CA CYS A 103 -10.59 -19.59 7.07
C CYS A 103 -10.83 -18.42 6.11
N ASN A 104 -10.57 -17.19 6.56
CA ASN A 104 -10.62 -16.02 5.71
C ASN A 104 -9.30 -15.87 4.95
N VAL A 105 -9.35 -16.09 3.64
CA VAL A 105 -8.20 -15.85 2.76
C VAL A 105 -8.33 -14.48 2.14
N GLY A 106 -7.29 -13.68 2.20
CA GLY A 106 -7.21 -12.44 1.43
C GLY A 106 -5.96 -12.39 0.56
N ASP A 107 -5.92 -11.45 -0.37
CA ASP A 107 -4.86 -11.30 -1.35
C ASP A 107 -4.08 -9.99 -1.09
N PRO A 108 -2.88 -10.07 -0.47
CA PRO A 108 -2.07 -8.89 -0.19
C PRO A 108 -1.65 -8.17 -1.48
N ASP A 109 -1.57 -8.89 -2.60
CA ASP A 109 -1.19 -8.30 -3.87
C ASP A 109 -2.32 -7.41 -4.39
N LEU A 110 -3.60 -7.72 -4.13
CA LEU A 110 -4.72 -6.89 -4.58
C LEU A 110 -4.98 -5.62 -3.76
N VAL A 111 -4.21 -5.38 -2.68
CA VAL A 111 -4.20 -4.07 -2.01
C VAL A 111 -3.48 -3.06 -2.89
N THR A 112 -4.12 -1.91 -3.15
CA THR A 112 -3.52 -0.83 -3.94
C THR A 112 -3.42 0.46 -3.14
N VAL A 113 -2.36 1.22 -3.40
CA VAL A 113 -2.09 2.48 -2.73
C VAL A 113 -1.94 3.59 -3.77
N ARG A 114 -2.66 4.69 -3.57
CA ARG A 114 -2.68 5.86 -4.47
C ARG A 114 -2.27 7.11 -3.70
N ASN A 115 -1.80 8.12 -4.42
CA ASN A 115 -1.38 9.42 -3.87
C ASN A 115 -0.27 9.31 -2.81
N MET A 116 0.55 8.26 -2.88
CA MET A 116 1.77 8.14 -2.07
C MET A 116 2.75 9.26 -2.46
N PRO A 117 3.19 10.11 -1.53
CA PRO A 117 4.14 11.18 -1.87
C PRO A 117 5.48 10.58 -2.31
N GLU A 118 6.04 11.07 -3.41
CA GLU A 118 7.37 10.64 -3.88
C GLU A 118 8.51 11.23 -3.05
N PHE A 119 8.28 12.41 -2.47
CA PHE A 119 9.19 13.09 -1.56
C PHE A 119 8.40 14.04 -0.66
N ILE A 120 9.02 14.45 0.45
CA ILE A 120 8.51 15.50 1.34
C ILE A 120 9.41 16.72 1.20
N SER A 121 8.83 17.90 1.00
CA SER A 121 9.59 19.14 0.98
C SER A 121 10.04 19.49 2.40
N ALA A 122 11.30 19.88 2.58
CA ALA A 122 11.82 20.34 3.88
C ALA A 122 11.00 21.53 4.45
N ASN A 123 10.42 22.36 3.57
CA ASN A 123 9.57 23.49 3.93
C ASN A 123 8.11 23.09 4.28
N GLU A 124 7.75 21.83 4.06
CA GLU A 124 6.42 21.26 4.32
C GLU A 124 6.43 20.26 5.48
N LEU A 125 7.52 20.17 6.24
CA LEU A 125 7.49 19.50 7.53
C LEU A 125 6.38 20.05 8.42
N PHE A 126 5.90 19.21 9.34
CA PHE A 126 4.79 19.51 10.24
C PHE A 126 3.43 19.71 9.54
N ARG A 127 3.33 19.45 8.23
CA ARG A 127 2.06 19.35 7.49
C ARG A 127 1.65 17.90 7.29
N ASP A 128 0.35 17.67 7.16
CA ASP A 128 -0.17 16.34 6.89
C ASP A 128 0.07 15.92 5.44
N TYR A 129 0.61 14.73 5.26
CA TYR A 129 0.63 14.02 3.99
C TYR A 129 -0.38 12.88 4.04
N THR A 130 -1.17 12.73 2.98
CA THR A 130 -2.21 11.71 2.88
C THR A 130 -1.99 10.79 1.70
N PHE A 131 -2.39 9.54 1.85
CA PHE A 131 -2.44 8.57 0.77
C PHE A 131 -3.67 7.67 0.93
N GLU A 132 -4.16 7.16 -0.20
CA GLU A 132 -5.36 6.35 -0.27
C GLU A 132 -5.00 4.88 -0.39
N ILE A 133 -5.77 4.04 0.29
CA ILE A 133 -5.60 2.59 0.31
C ILE A 133 -6.92 1.98 -0.15
N ASP A 134 -6.84 1.06 -1.09
CA ASP A 134 -7.96 0.34 -1.64
C ASP A 134 -7.70 -1.16 -1.48
N ALA A 135 -8.36 -1.76 -0.50
CA ALA A 135 -8.31 -3.18 -0.19
C ALA A 135 -9.64 -3.89 -0.52
N SER A 136 -10.50 -3.25 -1.34
CA SER A 136 -11.81 -3.78 -1.70
C SER A 136 -11.72 -5.14 -2.40
N ALA A 137 -10.73 -5.32 -3.28
CA ALA A 137 -10.45 -6.55 -4.01
C ALA A 137 -9.60 -7.56 -3.22
N ALA A 138 -8.97 -7.16 -2.12
CA ALA A 138 -8.06 -8.01 -1.34
C ALA A 138 -8.79 -9.06 -0.48
N GLY A 139 -10.12 -9.03 -0.38
CA GLY A 139 -10.84 -9.91 0.54
C GLY A 139 -10.67 -9.51 2.01
N SER A 140 -11.09 -10.38 2.92
CA SER A 140 -11.04 -10.13 4.36
C SER A 140 -9.62 -10.34 4.88
N GLY A 141 -9.13 -9.43 5.73
CA GLY A 141 -7.81 -9.59 6.34
C GLY A 141 -7.44 -8.44 7.27
N ASN A 142 -6.28 -8.56 7.89
CA ASN A 142 -5.71 -7.54 8.76
C ASN A 142 -4.74 -6.68 7.96
N LEU A 143 -5.00 -5.37 7.88
CA LEU A 143 -4.11 -4.40 7.24
C LEU A 143 -3.29 -3.67 8.32
N GLU A 144 -1.98 -3.69 8.17
CA GLU A 144 -1.02 -3.07 9.09
C GLU A 144 -0.21 -2.01 8.35
N ILE A 145 -0.01 -0.85 9.00
CA ILE A 145 0.78 0.25 8.45
C ILE A 145 1.78 0.70 9.50
N MET A 146 3.06 0.75 9.13
CA MET A 146 4.13 1.24 9.98
C MET A 146 4.94 2.30 9.24
N ILE A 147 5.23 3.41 9.92
CA ILE A 147 6.09 4.46 9.39
C ILE A 147 7.34 4.56 10.27
N ASN A 148 8.51 4.34 9.68
CA ASN A 148 9.80 4.27 10.37
C ASN A 148 9.78 3.32 11.58
N GLY A 149 9.24 2.11 11.41
CA GLY A 149 9.12 1.13 12.49
C GLY A 149 8.11 1.56 13.58
N GLY A 150 7.11 2.37 13.23
CA GLY A 150 6.09 2.88 14.17
C GLY A 150 6.50 4.16 14.93
N ARG A 151 7.66 4.74 14.64
CA ARG A 151 8.12 5.98 15.28
C ARG A 151 7.36 7.22 14.82
N VAL A 152 6.74 7.17 13.64
CA VAL A 152 5.90 8.23 13.11
C VAL A 152 4.45 7.74 13.14
N ALA A 153 3.60 8.49 13.84
CA ALA A 153 2.18 8.15 13.96
C ALA A 153 1.49 8.26 12.59
N CYS A 154 0.71 7.24 12.25
CA CYS A 154 -0.15 7.21 11.08
C CYS A 154 -1.61 7.16 11.55
N ARG A 155 -2.42 8.10 11.08
CA ARG A 155 -3.86 8.16 11.35
C ARG A 155 -4.58 7.56 10.14
N VAL A 156 -5.52 6.65 10.37
CA VAL A 156 -6.27 6.01 9.30
C VAL A 156 -7.76 6.30 9.48
N ARG A 157 -8.41 6.70 8.39
CA ARG A 157 -9.86 6.92 8.32
C ARG A 157 -10.46 5.97 7.30
N GLU A 158 -11.44 5.16 7.72
CA GLU A 158 -12.20 4.32 6.80
C GLU A 158 -13.17 5.19 5.98
N LEU A 159 -13.13 5.01 4.66
CA LEU A 159 -14.01 5.68 3.69
C LEU A 159 -15.22 4.81 3.31
N GLY A 160 -15.28 3.57 3.83
CA GLY A 160 -16.27 2.55 3.50
C GLY A 160 -15.77 1.58 2.43
N GLY A 161 -16.38 0.40 2.36
CA GLY A 161 -16.05 -0.59 1.32
C GLY A 161 -14.59 -1.05 1.30
N ARG A 162 -13.89 -1.02 2.44
CA ARG A 162 -12.44 -1.30 2.56
C ARG A 162 -11.55 -0.32 1.78
N HIS A 163 -12.02 0.92 1.61
CA HIS A 163 -11.21 2.05 1.23
C HIS A 163 -10.80 2.82 2.48
N TYR A 164 -9.55 3.27 2.53
CA TYR A 164 -8.99 3.99 3.67
C TYR A 164 -8.20 5.20 3.20
N LEU A 165 -8.26 6.26 4.00
CA LEU A 165 -7.38 7.42 3.87
C LEU A 165 -6.41 7.42 5.04
N ALA A 166 -5.13 7.20 4.75
CA ALA A 166 -4.07 7.29 5.74
C ALA A 166 -3.43 8.68 5.70
N ALA A 167 -3.05 9.19 6.87
CA ALA A 167 -2.43 10.49 7.04
C ALA A 167 -1.28 10.40 8.04
N PHE A 168 -0.14 11.01 7.73
CA PHE A 168 0.98 11.13 8.66
C PHE A 168 1.59 12.53 8.58
N THR A 169 2.22 12.94 9.68
CA THR A 169 2.81 14.27 9.81
C THR A 169 4.32 14.11 9.99
N PRO A 170 5.15 14.26 8.94
CA PRO A 170 6.60 14.19 9.06
C PRO A 170 7.12 15.38 9.87
N THR A 171 7.93 15.10 10.90
CA THR A 171 8.50 16.13 11.80
C THR A 171 10.02 16.16 11.79
N GLN A 172 10.66 15.20 11.11
CA GLN A 172 12.10 15.01 11.09
C GLN A 172 12.64 15.05 9.66
N LEU A 173 13.85 15.59 9.48
CA LEU A 173 14.57 15.61 8.21
C LEU A 173 15.21 14.24 7.91
N VAL A 174 14.40 13.20 7.89
CA VAL A 174 14.82 11.82 7.61
C VAL A 174 13.96 11.24 6.50
N THR A 175 14.49 10.27 5.75
CA THR A 175 13.67 9.48 4.82
C THR A 175 12.59 8.76 5.61
N HIS A 176 11.33 8.96 5.24
CA HIS A 176 10.20 8.26 5.85
C HIS A 176 9.97 6.97 5.07
N VAL A 177 10.05 5.84 5.76
CA VAL A 177 9.80 4.51 5.20
C VAL A 177 8.42 4.06 5.65
N ILE A 178 7.52 3.86 4.69
CA ILE A 178 6.17 3.37 4.92
C ILE A 178 6.12 1.89 4.55
N GLU A 179 5.91 1.06 5.55
CA GLU A 179 5.70 -0.38 5.45
C GLU A 179 4.20 -0.65 5.58
N MET A 180 3.68 -1.53 4.73
CA MET A 180 2.29 -1.94 4.75
C MET A 180 2.20 -3.43 4.53
N ARG A 181 1.48 -4.11 5.42
CA ARG A 181 1.28 -5.55 5.39
C ARG A 181 -0.18 -5.88 5.41
N PHE A 182 -0.53 -6.99 4.78
CA PHE A 182 -1.85 -7.56 4.78
C PHE A 182 -1.75 -9.05 5.16
N ASN A 183 -2.36 -9.44 6.28
CA ASN A 183 -2.21 -10.76 6.90
C ASN A 183 -0.73 -11.13 7.18
N GLY A 184 0.07 -10.16 7.62
CA GLY A 184 1.50 -10.35 7.90
C GLY A 184 2.42 -10.35 6.66
N GLU A 185 1.86 -10.29 5.46
CA GLU A 185 2.60 -10.30 4.18
C GLU A 185 2.70 -8.89 3.61
N ASP A 186 3.84 -8.53 3.03
CA ASP A 186 4.02 -7.22 2.41
C ASP A 186 3.07 -7.06 1.20
N VAL A 187 2.39 -5.91 1.13
CA VAL A 187 1.56 -5.56 -0.03
C VAL A 187 2.44 -5.09 -1.19
N ARG A 188 1.89 -5.05 -2.41
CA ARG A 188 2.64 -4.56 -3.58
C ARG A 188 3.23 -3.18 -3.35
N LEU A 189 4.49 -3.02 -3.80
CA LEU A 189 5.31 -1.81 -3.71
C LEU A 189 5.75 -1.43 -2.29
N SER A 190 5.29 -2.12 -1.26
CA SER A 190 5.83 -1.92 0.08
C SER A 190 7.26 -2.49 0.17
N PRO A 191 8.18 -1.81 0.86
CA PRO A 191 8.04 -0.50 1.50
C PRO A 191 8.25 0.69 0.53
N TRP A 192 7.53 1.78 0.78
CA TRP A 192 7.77 3.06 0.11
C TRP A 192 8.79 3.89 0.88
N LYS A 193 9.79 4.43 0.18
CA LYS A 193 10.83 5.29 0.75
C LYS A 193 10.63 6.72 0.27
N ILE A 194 10.28 7.62 1.18
CA ILE A 194 9.93 9.01 0.90
C ILE A 194 11.07 9.91 1.41
N PRO A 195 12.03 10.30 0.58
CA PRO A 195 13.12 11.18 0.98
C PRO A 195 12.60 12.60 1.25
N ILE A 196 13.36 13.33 2.08
CA ILE A 196 13.20 14.76 2.25
C ILE A 196 14.00 15.48 1.16
N ARG A 197 13.39 16.48 0.50
CA ARG A 197 14.06 17.33 -0.48
C ARG A 197 13.96 18.80 -0.08
N GLU A 198 15.06 19.53 -0.21
CA GLU A 198 15.02 20.99 -0.14
C GLU A 198 14.43 21.53 -1.43
N VAL A 199 13.22 22.09 -1.36
CA VAL A 199 12.69 22.90 -2.44
C VAL A 199 13.11 24.33 -2.14
N ARG A 200 14.06 24.88 -2.90
CA ARG A 200 14.43 26.30 -2.80
C ARG A 200 13.20 27.13 -3.14
N SER A 201 12.60 27.73 -2.12
CA SER A 201 11.61 28.79 -2.31
C SER A 201 12.32 29.98 -2.94
N VAL A 202 11.85 30.45 -4.10
CA VAL A 202 12.14 31.82 -4.51
C VAL A 202 11.55 32.72 -3.41
N PRO A 203 12.32 33.63 -2.79
CA PRO A 203 11.80 34.42 -1.68
C PRO A 203 10.59 35.23 -2.15
N LYS A 204 9.42 34.97 -1.56
CA LYS A 204 8.37 35.99 -1.52
C LYS A 204 8.89 37.05 -0.57
N TYR A 205 9.42 38.15 -1.11
CA TYR A 205 9.86 39.29 -0.31
C TYR A 205 8.68 39.77 0.54
N GLU A 206 8.76 39.50 1.85
CA GLU A 206 8.00 40.18 2.89
C GLU A 206 8.46 41.64 2.91
N SER A 207 7.59 42.55 2.49
CA SER A 207 7.83 43.99 2.61
C SER A 207 7.10 44.53 3.83
N GLU A 208 7.64 44.29 5.03
CA GLU A 208 7.32 45.10 6.19
C GLU A 208 8.59 45.57 6.92
N GLN A 209 8.70 46.90 7.02
CA GLN A 209 9.72 47.70 7.72
C GLN A 209 11.07 47.79 6.97
N ARG A 210 11.62 48.96 6.65
CA ARG A 210 11.74 50.16 7.48
C ARG A 210 12.14 51.35 6.60
N ILE A 211 11.42 52.45 6.73
CA ILE A 211 11.80 53.78 6.26
C ILE A 211 13.12 54.15 6.96
N THR A 212 14.22 54.32 6.23
CA THR A 212 15.05 55.55 6.16
C THR A 212 16.29 55.32 5.29
N ARG A 213 16.47 56.23 4.33
CA ARG A 213 17.65 56.39 3.46
C ARG A 213 18.92 56.65 4.29
N THR A 214 20.06 56.13 3.85
CA THR A 214 21.19 56.95 3.39
C THR A 214 22.21 56.11 2.63
N SER A 215 22.78 56.75 1.61
CA SER A 215 23.69 56.29 0.57
C SER A 215 25.12 56.07 1.07
N GLU A 216 25.82 55.06 0.55
CA GLU A 216 27.06 55.21 -0.26
C GLU A 216 27.74 53.87 -0.64
N SER A 217 28.15 53.80 -1.92
CA SER A 217 29.37 53.13 -2.45
C SER A 217 29.43 51.60 -2.73
N ARG A 218 29.10 51.26 -3.98
CA ARG A 218 29.83 50.42 -4.98
C ARG A 218 30.81 49.32 -4.49
N SER A 219 30.57 48.09 -4.94
CA SER A 219 31.54 47.32 -5.74
C SER A 219 30.84 46.25 -6.59
N VAL A 220 31.46 45.96 -7.73
CA VAL A 220 30.94 45.31 -8.95
C VAL A 220 30.96 43.79 -8.85
N ASP A 221 29.92 43.09 -9.31
CA ASP A 221 30.11 41.79 -10.00
C ASP A 221 29.17 41.70 -11.20
N ARG A 222 29.78 41.63 -12.39
CA ARG A 222 29.14 41.60 -13.70
C ARG A 222 29.03 40.14 -14.12
N ARG A 223 27.90 39.52 -13.79
CA ARG A 223 27.44 38.28 -14.44
C ARG A 223 26.14 38.63 -15.16
N GLU A 224 26.30 39.07 -16.42
CA GLU A 224 25.19 39.35 -17.33
C GLU A 224 24.32 38.08 -17.45
N SER A 225 23.20 38.09 -16.75
CA SER A 225 22.18 37.06 -16.82
C SER A 225 21.15 37.61 -17.78
N TYR A 226 21.20 37.19 -19.05
CA TYR A 226 20.16 37.51 -20.03
C TYR A 226 18.86 36.91 -19.52
N TYR A 227 18.03 37.76 -18.93
CA TYR A 227 16.77 37.37 -18.36
C TYR A 227 15.68 38.17 -19.06
N SER A 228 14.63 37.48 -19.48
CA SER A 228 13.50 38.08 -20.17
C SER A 228 12.25 37.40 -19.68
N GLU A 229 11.33 38.20 -19.15
CA GLU A 229 10.03 37.78 -18.68
C GLU A 229 8.95 38.35 -19.59
N LEU A 230 7.91 37.54 -19.79
CA LEU A 230 6.67 37.96 -20.41
C LEU A 230 5.63 38.08 -19.30
N SER A 231 5.00 39.24 -19.16
CA SER A 231 3.96 39.44 -18.16
C SER A 231 2.78 40.23 -18.72
N GLY A 232 1.61 40.08 -18.09
CA GLY A 232 0.42 40.84 -18.46
C GLY A 232 -0.77 39.97 -18.87
N PRO A 233 -1.97 40.57 -18.85
CA PRO A 233 -3.23 39.83 -18.99
C PRO A 233 -3.36 39.17 -20.37
N GLY A 234 -2.75 39.74 -21.42
CA GLY A 234 -2.80 39.23 -22.79
C GLY A 234 -2.12 37.88 -23.03
N LEU A 235 -1.28 37.39 -22.11
CA LEU A 235 -0.67 36.06 -22.19
C LEU A 235 -1.61 34.94 -21.72
N GLN A 236 -2.61 35.28 -20.90
CA GLN A 236 -3.53 34.30 -20.31
C GLN A 236 -4.90 34.33 -20.98
N ARG A 237 -5.41 35.51 -21.31
CA ARG A 237 -6.75 35.69 -21.88
C ARG A 237 -6.87 37.01 -22.63
N ALA A 238 -7.53 36.98 -23.78
CA ALA A 238 -7.91 38.17 -24.54
C ALA A 238 -9.39 38.07 -24.92
N ALA A 239 -10.12 39.18 -24.81
CA ALA A 239 -11.50 39.24 -25.29
C ALA A 239 -11.48 39.42 -26.82
N VAL A 240 -12.28 38.63 -27.53
CA VAL A 240 -12.39 38.68 -29.00
C VAL A 240 -12.75 40.10 -29.44
N GLY A 241 -11.96 40.67 -30.35
CA GLY A 241 -12.18 42.02 -30.90
C GLY A 241 -11.73 43.17 -29.98
N LYS A 242 -11.07 42.90 -28.85
CA LYS A 242 -10.48 43.93 -27.98
C LYS A 242 -8.97 43.79 -27.92
N THR A 243 -8.26 44.92 -27.93
CA THR A 243 -6.81 44.96 -27.73
C THR A 243 -6.47 44.40 -26.36
N SER A 244 -5.59 43.41 -26.32
CA SER A 244 -4.99 42.90 -25.09
C SER A 244 -3.49 43.14 -25.11
N THR A 245 -2.93 43.50 -23.97
CA THR A 245 -1.52 43.86 -23.85
C THR A 245 -0.77 42.85 -23.01
N PHE A 246 0.48 42.64 -23.36
CA PHE A 246 1.47 42.00 -22.53
C PHE A 246 2.80 42.74 -22.72
N GLU A 247 3.63 42.68 -21.71
CA GLU A 247 4.91 43.37 -21.65
C GLU A 247 6.02 42.33 -21.63
N ILE A 248 7.10 42.67 -22.32
CA ILE A 248 8.34 41.89 -22.34
C ILE A 248 9.37 42.74 -21.60
N SER A 249 9.82 42.24 -20.46
CA SER A 249 10.75 42.95 -19.58
C SER A 249 11.97 42.08 -19.33
N GLY A 250 13.17 42.64 -19.50
CA GLY A 250 14.40 41.89 -19.33
C GLY A 250 15.62 42.80 -19.36
N ASP A 251 16.70 42.35 -18.73
CA ASP A 251 17.96 43.07 -18.73
C ASP A 251 18.75 42.76 -20.01
N GLY A 252 19.17 43.82 -20.73
CA GLY A 252 19.97 43.72 -21.95
C GLY A 252 19.18 43.41 -23.23
N LEU A 253 17.85 43.53 -23.21
CA LEU A 253 17.01 43.39 -24.40
C LEU A 253 17.03 44.67 -25.25
N GLU A 254 17.47 44.57 -26.51
CA GLU A 254 17.27 45.63 -27.49
C GLU A 254 15.96 45.41 -28.27
N PRO A 255 15.27 46.47 -28.75
CA PRO A 255 14.00 46.33 -29.46
C PRO A 255 14.04 45.40 -30.69
N ASN A 256 15.22 45.22 -31.31
CA ASN A 256 15.41 44.36 -32.48
C ASN A 256 15.54 42.86 -32.13
N ASP A 257 15.78 42.52 -30.86
CA ASP A 257 15.91 41.13 -30.38
C ASP A 257 14.56 40.44 -30.20
N ILE A 258 13.46 41.20 -30.28
CA ILE A 258 12.11 40.75 -29.99
C ILE A 258 11.36 40.40 -31.28
N GLN A 259 11.00 39.13 -31.47
CA GLN A 259 10.08 38.67 -32.51
C GLN A 259 8.81 38.08 -31.90
N THR A 260 7.65 38.65 -32.21
CA THR A 260 6.34 38.17 -31.71
C THR A 260 5.52 37.53 -32.83
N ARG A 261 4.97 36.34 -32.59
CA ARG A 261 3.94 35.70 -33.44
C ARG A 261 2.82 35.17 -32.55
N ILE A 262 1.58 35.31 -33.02
CA ILE A 262 0.38 34.77 -32.37
C ILE A 262 -0.19 33.69 -33.29
N PHE A 263 -0.55 32.54 -32.74
CA PHE A 263 -1.13 31.41 -33.48
C PHE A 263 -2.53 31.15 -32.95
N ASP A 264 -3.52 31.01 -33.85
CA ASP A 264 -4.89 30.63 -33.51
C ASP A 264 -5.13 29.15 -33.92
N GLU A 265 -5.69 28.33 -33.01
CA GLU A 265 -5.95 26.90 -33.28
C GLU A 265 -7.27 26.63 -34.05
N TYR A 266 -8.05 27.66 -34.39
CA TYR A 266 -9.27 27.49 -35.19
C TYR A 266 -9.40 28.60 -36.23
N PRO A 267 -9.45 28.30 -37.55
CA PRO A 267 -9.72 29.32 -38.54
C PRO A 267 -11.16 29.81 -38.39
N LEU A 268 -11.33 31.01 -37.84
CA LEU A 268 -12.61 31.73 -37.79
C LEU A 268 -13.17 31.83 -39.22
N LYS A 269 -14.28 31.15 -39.50
CA LYS A 269 -15.11 31.44 -40.68
C LYS A 269 -15.67 32.85 -40.52
N LEU A 270 -15.13 33.78 -41.29
CA LEU A 270 -15.66 35.13 -41.46
C LEU A 270 -17.09 35.03 -42.02
N SER A 271 -18.11 35.28 -41.20
CA SER A 271 -19.41 35.71 -41.71
C SER A 271 -19.31 37.20 -42.01
N LYS A 272 -19.36 37.54 -43.30
CA LYS A 272 -19.52 38.91 -43.78
C LYS A 272 -20.90 39.44 -43.37
N SER A 273 -20.92 40.66 -42.85
CA SER A 273 -21.99 41.64 -43.04
C SER A 273 -21.34 42.91 -43.54
#